data_AF-K9ST39-F1
#
_entry.id   AF-K9ST39-F1
#
_cell.length_a   1.000
_cell.length_b   1.000
_cell.length_c   1.000
_cell.angle_alpha   90.00
_cell.angle_beta   90.00
_cell.angle_gamma   90.00
#
_symmetry.space_group_name_H-M   'P 1'
#
loop_
_entity.id
_entity.type
_entity.pdbx_description
1 polymer ?
#
loop_
_entity_poly.entity_id
_entity_poly.type
_entity_poly.pdbx_seq_one_letter_code
_entity_poly.pdbx_strand_id
1 'polypeptide(L)'
;MTAITLSTDIPSNITTLEQLHVWTSVALATCNPTKQIVESENSTEFTCRYFVALAYDATTRCVDRISIPIDPTYVSDKSKKFWMFANPISDTALPSTFKAN
;
A
#
# COMPACT_ATOMS: atom_id res chain seq x y z
N MET A 1 10.52 7.80 1.40
CA MET A 1 9.71 6.79 2.12
C MET A 1 8.62 7.54 2.84
N THR A 2 7.36 7.16 2.70
CA THR A 2 6.35 7.51 3.72
C THR A 2 6.71 6.72 4.98
N ALA A 3 7.68 7.22 5.74
CA ALA A 3 8.13 6.57 6.95
C ALA A 3 6.96 6.56 7.95
N ILE A 4 6.66 5.38 8.49
CA ILE A 4 5.69 5.24 9.57
C ILE A 4 6.42 4.79 10.83
N THR A 5 6.02 5.34 11.96
CA THR A 5 6.46 4.88 13.27
C THR A 5 5.46 3.85 13.78
N LEU A 6 5.82 2.57 13.77
CA LEU A 6 4.89 1.47 14.07
C LEU A 6 4.15 1.63 15.40
N SER A 7 4.77 2.24 16.41
CA SER A 7 4.18 2.42 17.74
C SER A 7 3.20 3.59 17.86
N THR A 8 3.18 4.53 16.90
CA THR A 8 2.41 5.79 17.01
C THR A 8 1.57 6.13 15.79
N ASP A 9 1.96 5.66 14.60
CA ASP A 9 1.26 5.97 13.37
C ASP A 9 0.20 4.93 12.97
N ILE A 10 0.29 3.70 13.49
CA ILE A 10 -0.68 2.64 13.22
C ILE A 10 -1.79 2.69 14.29
N PRO A 11 -3.07 2.84 13.90
CA PRO A 11 -4.19 2.81 14.84
C PRO A 11 -4.19 1.54 15.71
N SER A 12 -4.36 1.71 17.01
CA SER A 12 -4.26 0.62 17.99
C SER A 12 -5.45 -0.33 17.97
N ASN A 13 -6.53 0.03 17.27
CA ASN A 13 -7.71 -0.81 17.07
C ASN A 13 -7.58 -1.77 15.88
N ILE A 14 -6.48 -1.73 15.12
CA ILE A 14 -6.14 -2.73 14.10
C ILE A 14 -5.70 -4.01 14.81
N THR A 15 -6.51 -5.06 14.66
CA THR A 15 -6.33 -6.35 15.35
C THR A 15 -6.17 -7.53 14.39
N THR A 16 -6.38 -7.33 13.09
CA THR A 16 -6.21 -8.38 12.07
C THR A 16 -5.30 -7.95 10.93
N LEU A 17 -4.76 -8.94 10.20
CA LEU A 17 -3.93 -8.69 9.02
C LEU A 17 -4.72 -8.00 7.92
N GLU A 18 -6.00 -8.34 7.74
CA GLU A 18 -6.89 -7.74 6.76
C GLU A 18 -7.16 -6.27 7.09
N GLN A 19 -7.37 -5.93 8.36
CA GLN A 19 -7.51 -4.54 8.80
C GLN A 19 -6.23 -3.74 8.53
N LEU A 20 -5.07 -4.34 8.82
CA LEU A 20 -3.78 -3.71 8.55
C LEU A 20 -3.57 -3.49 7.05
N HIS A 21 -3.89 -4.49 6.21
CA HIS A 21 -3.77 -4.38 4.76
C HIS A 21 -4.70 -3.30 4.18
N VAL A 22 -5.97 -3.28 4.58
CA VAL A 22 -6.90 -2.24 4.11
C VAL A 22 -6.39 -0.85 4.53
N TRP A 23 -5.94 -0.70 5.78
CA TRP A 23 -5.38 0.57 6.26
C TRP A 23 -4.14 1.00 5.44
N THR A 24 -3.17 0.12 5.22
CA THR A 24 -1.97 0.45 4.44
C THR A 24 -2.32 0.76 2.98
N SER A 25 -3.24 0.01 2.37
CA SER A 25 -3.70 0.24 1.00
C SER A 25 -4.34 1.61 0.81
N VAL A 26 -5.26 1.98 1.72
CA VAL A 26 -5.93 3.29 1.66
C VAL A 26 -4.96 4.42 1.97
N ALA A 27 -4.05 4.24 2.94
CA ALA A 27 -3.00 5.21 3.26
C ALA A 27 -2.08 5.47 2.06
N LEU A 28 -1.60 4.42 1.40
CA LEU A 28 -0.74 4.51 0.20
C LEU A 28 -1.45 5.20 -0.96
N ALA A 29 -2.72 4.86 -1.23
CA ALA A 29 -3.53 5.50 -2.25
C ALA A 29 -3.76 6.99 -1.95
N THR A 30 -4.00 7.34 -0.69
CA THR A 30 -4.20 8.74 -0.28
C THR A 30 -2.92 9.57 -0.37
N CYS A 31 -1.77 8.96 -0.08
CA CYS A 31 -0.47 9.62 -0.24
C CYS A 31 -0.05 9.78 -1.72
N ASN A 32 -0.62 8.98 -2.62
CA ASN A 32 -0.23 8.89 -4.02
C ASN A 32 -1.44 8.88 -4.99
N PRO A 33 -2.38 9.84 -4.89
CA PRO A 33 -3.71 9.72 -5.51
C PRO A 33 -3.68 9.80 -7.04
N THR A 34 -2.66 10.43 -7.62
CA THR A 34 -2.50 10.62 -9.06
C THR A 34 -1.23 9.97 -9.60
N LYS A 35 -0.46 9.26 -8.75
CA LYS A 35 0.80 8.64 -9.18
C LYS A 35 0.46 7.49 -10.12
N GLN A 36 1.08 7.52 -11.28
CA GLN A 36 0.94 6.51 -12.32
C GLN A 36 2.30 5.98 -12.74
N ILE A 37 2.29 4.76 -13.27
CA ILE A 37 3.46 4.07 -13.83
C ILE A 37 3.06 3.38 -15.14
N VAL A 38 4.02 3.29 -16.05
CA VAL A 38 3.89 2.51 -17.29
C VAL A 38 4.34 1.09 -16.96
N GLU A 39 3.39 0.15 -16.88
CA GLU A 39 3.71 -1.26 -16.58
C GLU A 39 3.82 -2.13 -17.83
N SER A 40 3.21 -1.69 -18.92
CA SER A 40 3.32 -2.33 -20.23
C SER A 40 3.44 -1.26 -21.30
N GLU A 41 3.95 -1.65 -22.46
CA GLU A 41 4.36 -0.76 -23.56
C GLU A 41 3.31 0.27 -23.97
N ASN A 42 2.02 0.01 -23.70
CA ASN A 42 0.92 0.93 -23.99
C ASN A 42 -0.13 1.06 -22.86
N SER A 43 0.18 0.65 -21.63
CA SER A 43 -0.74 0.81 -20.49
C SER A 43 -0.10 1.57 -19.34
N THR A 44 -0.78 2.63 -18.94
CA THR A 44 -0.47 3.40 -17.73
C THR A 44 -1.47 3.07 -16.65
N GLU A 45 -0.96 2.72 -15.48
CA GLU A 45 -1.78 2.30 -14.34
C GLU A 45 -1.49 3.16 -13.11
N PHE A 46 -2.50 3.38 -12.27
CA PHE A 46 -2.31 4.06 -10.99
C PHE A 46 -1.47 3.20 -10.05
N THR A 47 -0.39 3.75 -9.52
CA THR A 47 0.53 3.05 -8.61
C THR A 47 -0.19 2.49 -7.39
N CYS A 48 -1.12 3.26 -6.81
CA CYS A 48 -1.96 2.82 -5.70
C CYS A 48 -3.41 3.24 -5.94
N ARG A 49 -4.34 2.30 -5.85
CA ARG A 49 -5.77 2.57 -5.93
C ARG A 49 -6.56 1.57 -5.10
N TYR A 50 -7.66 2.01 -4.52
CA TYR A 50 -8.65 1.13 -3.91
C TYR A 50 -10.06 1.55 -4.32
N PHE A 51 -11.01 0.62 -4.22
CA PHE A 51 -12.44 0.87 -4.40
C PHE A 51 -13.24 -0.22 -3.68
N VAL A 52 -14.52 0.07 -3.45
CA VAL A 52 -15.47 -0.88 -2.87
C VAL A 52 -16.25 -1.54 -4.01
N ALA A 53 -16.33 -2.86 -3.99
CA ALA A 53 -17.06 -3.63 -4.99
C ALA A 53 -18.07 -4.58 -4.31
N LEU A 54 -19.19 -4.80 -4.97
CA LEU A 54 -20.12 -5.88 -4.63
C LEU A 54 -19.70 -7.13 -5.40
N ALA A 55 -19.36 -8.19 -4.67
CA ALA A 55 -19.00 -9.47 -5.27
C ALA A 55 -20.25 -10.27 -5.68
N TYR A 56 -20.03 -11.33 -6.47
CA TYR A 56 -21.12 -12.19 -6.97
C TYR A 56 -21.95 -12.84 -5.86
N ASP A 57 -21.33 -13.12 -4.72
CA ASP A 57 -21.97 -13.64 -3.51
C ASP A 57 -22.74 -12.57 -2.69
N ALA A 58 -22.96 -11.39 -3.28
CA ALA A 58 -23.55 -10.21 -2.64
C ALA A 58 -22.78 -9.68 -1.42
N THR A 59 -21.52 -10.08 -1.23
CA THR A 59 -20.67 -9.50 -0.18
C THR A 59 -20.00 -8.21 -0.66
N THR A 60 -19.87 -7.24 0.23
CA THR A 60 -19.11 -6.01 -0.04
C THR A 60 -17.63 -6.28 0.23
N ARG A 61 -16.76 -5.95 -0.74
CA ARG A 61 -15.32 -6.20 -0.66
C ARG A 61 -14.53 -4.92 -0.90
N CYS A 62 -13.44 -4.75 -0.16
CA CYS A 62 -12.38 -3.81 -0.52
C CYS A 62 -11.53 -4.45 -1.63
N VAL A 63 -11.38 -3.77 -2.75
CA VAL A 63 -10.50 -4.17 -3.84
C VAL A 63 -9.42 -3.11 -3.97
N ASP A 64 -8.16 -3.52 -3.89
CA ASP A 64 -7.01 -2.66 -4.03
C ASP A 64 -6.05 -3.16 -5.10
N ARG A 65 -5.29 -2.22 -5.65
CA ARG A 65 -4.24 -2.43 -6.64
C ARG A 65 -3.06 -1.57 -6.24
N ILE A 66 -1.93 -2.21 -5.96
CA ILE A 66 -0.72 -1.55 -5.48
C ILE A 66 0.47 -2.11 -6.24
N SER A 67 1.28 -1.22 -6.78
CA SER A 67 2.56 -1.52 -7.41
C SER A 67 3.67 -0.81 -6.65
N ILE A 68 4.43 -1.57 -5.87
CA ILE A 68 5.53 -1.06 -5.05
C ILE A 68 6.84 -1.40 -5.75
N PRO A 69 7.74 -0.41 -5.98
CA PRO A 69 9.04 -0.71 -6.56
C PRO A 69 9.83 -1.64 -5.62
N ILE A 70 10.47 -2.68 -6.16
CA ILE A 70 11.26 -3.65 -5.40
C ILE A 70 12.74 -3.49 -5.77
N ASP A 71 13.63 -3.49 -4.78
CA ASP A 71 15.07 -3.54 -4.98
C ASP A 71 15.46 -4.90 -5.62
N PRO A 72 16.06 -4.91 -6.83
CA PRO A 72 16.36 -6.12 -7.59
C PRO A 72 17.33 -7.07 -6.87
N THR A 73 18.05 -6.60 -5.84
CA THR A 73 18.89 -7.47 -5.00
C THR A 73 18.08 -8.52 -4.24
N TYR A 74 16.75 -8.44 -4.20
CA TYR A 74 15.87 -9.49 -3.66
C TYR A 74 16.13 -10.89 -4.25
N VAL A 75 16.64 -10.93 -5.49
CA VAL A 75 16.95 -12.19 -6.19
C VAL A 75 18.18 -12.87 -5.57
N SER A 76 19.18 -12.10 -5.15
CA SER A 76 20.49 -12.61 -4.69
C SER A 76 20.68 -12.56 -3.17
N ASP A 77 20.17 -11.53 -2.48
CA ASP A 77 20.31 -11.37 -1.02
C ASP A 77 19.29 -12.23 -0.27
N LYS A 78 19.76 -13.34 0.29
CA LYS A 78 18.93 -14.27 1.10
C LYS A 78 18.90 -13.93 2.59
N SER A 79 19.60 -12.87 3.03
CA SER A 79 19.62 -12.45 4.43
C SER A 79 18.35 -11.69 4.84
N LYS A 80 17.60 -11.17 3.87
CA LYS A 80 16.38 -10.39 4.07
C LYS A 80 15.14 -11.13 3.55
N LYS A 81 13.97 -10.77 4.08
CA LYS A 81 12.67 -11.22 3.55
C LYS A 81 12.23 -10.32 2.39
N PHE A 82 11.38 -10.84 1.50
CA PHE A 82 10.95 -10.12 0.29
C PHE A 82 10.42 -8.70 0.56
N TRP A 83 9.60 -8.53 1.60
CA TRP A 83 9.03 -7.23 1.97
C TRP A 83 10.08 -6.20 2.41
N MET A 84 11.29 -6.62 2.80
CA MET A 84 12.39 -5.71 3.18
C MET A 84 13.06 -5.04 1.98
N PHE A 85 12.74 -5.49 0.75
CA PHE A 85 13.23 -4.90 -0.49
C PHE A 85 12.23 -3.88 -1.09
N ALA A 86 11.12 -3.59 -0.40
CA ALA A 86 10.16 -2.58 -0.83
C ALA A 86 10.78 -1.19 -0.78
N ASN A 87 10.79 -0.50 -1.92
CA ASN A 87 11.26 0.87 -2.04
C ASN A 87 10.10 1.87 -1.93
N PRO A 88 10.37 3.11 -1.49
CA PRO A 88 9.39 4.18 -1.44
C PRO A 88 8.73 4.46 -2.79
N ILE A 89 7.41 4.63 -2.80
CA ILE A 89 6.68 5.18 -3.95
C ILE A 89 6.88 6.70 -4.05
N SER A 90 6.92 7.38 -2.90
CA SER A 90 7.15 8.82 -2.78
C SER A 90 7.67 9.19 -1.38
N ASP A 91 7.88 10.49 -1.16
CA ASP A 91 8.22 11.09 0.13
C ASP A 91 7.03 11.84 0.76
N THR A 92 5.81 11.62 0.26
CA THR A 92 4.60 12.19 0.86
C THR A 92 4.42 11.68 2.29
N ALA A 93 4.27 12.59 3.24
CA ALA A 93 4.01 12.23 4.64
C ALA A 93 2.62 11.62 4.83
N LEU A 94 2.49 10.67 5.75
CA LEU A 94 1.21 10.06 6.11
C LEU A 94 0.28 11.13 6.74
N PRO A 95 -0.93 11.38 6.18
CA PRO A 95 -1.86 12.34 6.75
C PRO A 95 -2.27 11.97 8.18
N SER A 96 -2.46 12.98 9.04
CA SER A 96 -2.79 12.78 10.46
C SER A 96 -4.08 12.00 10.69
N THR A 97 -5.03 12.06 9.76
CA THR A 97 -6.30 11.31 9.82
C THR A 97 -6.11 9.79 9.84
N PHE A 98 -4.99 9.27 9.33
CA PHE A 98 -4.68 7.84 9.35
C PHE A 98 -4.06 7.37 10.67
N LYS A 99 -3.60 8.30 11.51
CA LYS A 99 -2.92 8.02 12.78
C LYS A 99 -3.88 7.99 13.97
N ALA A 100 -5.13 8.42 13.78
CA ALA A 100 -6.16 8.43 14.81
C ALA A 100 -6.96 7.11 14.84
N ASN A 101 -7.52 6.79 16.01
CA ASN A 101 -8.46 5.68 16.21
C ASN A 101 -9.90 6.09 15.88
#